data_AF-A0A7X0UBT7-F1
#
_entry.id   AF-A0A7X0UBT7-F1
#
_cell.length_a   1.000
_cell.length_b   1.000
_cell.length_c   1.000
_cell.angle_alpha   90.00
_cell.angle_beta   90.00
_cell.angle_gamma   90.00
#
_symmetry.space_group_name_H-M   'P 1'
#
loop_
_entity.id
_entity.type
_entity.pdbx_description
1 polymer ?
#
loop_
_entity_poly.entity_id
_entity_poly.type
_entity_poly.pdbx_seq_one_letter_code
_entity_poly.pdbx_strand_id
1 'polypeptide(L)'
;MNTVKPPRWPSGDCCAVLASKLTMDELHRRQPLQLFRAQDDLDWFTGALLDAPSLGPLLLMRHDGNPDGLTTFYVDALCDVKAAQAFVMDLFCLRDGEIAWALALR
;
A
#
# COMPACT_ATOMS: atom_id res chain seq x y z
N MET A 1 -14.01 -25.60 -6.22
CA MET A 1 -12.92 -25.08 -5.35
C MET A 1 -12.50 -23.75 -5.95
N ASN A 2 -12.86 -22.62 -5.32
CA ASN A 2 -12.37 -21.32 -5.77
C ASN A 2 -10.91 -21.22 -5.35
N THR A 3 -9.99 -21.45 -6.27
CA THR A 3 -8.56 -21.18 -6.09
C THR A 3 -8.37 -19.67 -6.04
N VAL A 4 -8.35 -19.11 -4.83
CA VAL A 4 -7.94 -17.72 -4.62
C VAL A 4 -6.47 -17.66 -5.04
N LYS A 5 -6.19 -16.95 -6.15
CA LYS A 5 -4.83 -16.73 -6.63
C LYS A 5 -4.06 -15.95 -5.56
N PRO A 6 -2.82 -16.34 -5.21
CA PRO A 6 -2.04 -15.57 -4.24
C PRO A 6 -1.83 -14.14 -4.78
N PRO A 7 -1.86 -13.13 -3.89
CA PRO A 7 -1.65 -11.75 -4.29
C PRO A 7 -0.25 -11.59 -4.89
N ARG A 8 -0.16 -10.80 -5.95
CA ARG A 8 1.07 -10.61 -6.71
C ARG A 8 1.84 -9.43 -6.14
N TRP A 9 3.16 -9.51 -6.20
CA TRP A 9 4.02 -8.34 -6.04
C TRP A 9 3.77 -7.38 -7.21
N PRO A 10 3.89 -6.06 -7.00
CA PRO A 10 4.17 -5.15 -8.10
C PRO A 10 5.35 -5.64 -8.93
N SER A 11 5.35 -5.30 -10.20
CA SER A 11 6.51 -5.43 -11.07
C SER A 11 7.72 -4.72 -10.45
N GLY A 12 8.93 -5.06 -10.91
CA GLY A 12 10.17 -4.43 -10.41
C GLY A 12 10.23 -2.91 -10.63
N ASP A 13 9.26 -2.33 -11.34
CA ASP A 13 9.06 -0.90 -11.51
C ASP A 13 7.73 -0.48 -10.85
N CYS A 14 7.83 -0.10 -9.57
CA CYS A 14 6.69 0.32 -8.77
C CYS A 14 6.88 1.75 -8.27
N CYS A 15 5.77 2.46 -8.03
CA CYS A 15 5.78 3.82 -7.52
C CYS A 15 4.88 3.96 -6.30
N ALA A 16 5.33 4.77 -5.34
CA ALA A 16 4.53 5.13 -4.18
C ALA A 16 3.51 6.20 -4.57
N VAL A 17 2.23 5.94 -4.33
CA VAL A 17 1.14 6.86 -4.74
C VAL A 17 0.61 7.69 -3.58
N LEU A 18 0.71 7.19 -2.35
CA LEU A 18 0.26 7.85 -1.12
C LEU A 18 0.94 7.20 0.09
N ALA A 19 1.11 7.99 1.16
CA ALA A 19 1.45 7.49 2.48
C ALA A 19 0.43 7.92 3.54
N SER A 20 0.14 7.01 4.45
CA SER A 20 -0.76 7.21 5.58
C SER A 20 -0.01 7.18 6.90
N LYS A 21 -0.52 7.91 7.89
CA LYS A 21 -0.04 7.87 9.29
C LYS A 21 -0.50 6.60 10.01
N LEU A 22 -1.47 5.89 9.44
CA LEU A 22 -2.02 4.67 10.06
C LEU A 22 -0.99 3.54 10.09
N THR A 23 -1.05 2.74 11.14
CA THR A 23 -0.26 1.51 11.28
C THR A 23 -0.81 0.37 10.43
N MET A 24 0.01 -0.66 10.20
CA MET A 24 -0.44 -1.88 9.52
C MET A 24 -1.62 -2.54 10.26
N ASP A 25 -1.63 -2.50 11.60
CA ASP A 25 -2.73 -3.03 12.41
C ASP A 25 -4.02 -2.20 12.28
N GLU A 26 -3.91 -0.88 12.20
CA GLU A 26 -5.04 0.01 11.93
C GLU A 26 -5.65 -0.24 10.57
N LEU A 27 -4.81 -0.42 9.54
CA LEU A 27 -5.24 -0.75 8.19
C LEU A 27 -5.87 -2.14 8.13
N HIS A 28 -5.27 -3.13 8.80
CA HIS A 28 -5.79 -4.50 8.90
C HIS A 28 -7.19 -4.55 9.54
N ARG A 29 -7.47 -3.69 10.54
CA ARG A 29 -8.80 -3.58 11.15
C ARG A 29 -9.87 -3.04 10.19
N ARG A 30 -9.48 -2.24 9.19
CA ARG A 30 -10.40 -1.68 8.20
C ARG A 30 -10.62 -2.62 7.03
N GLN A 31 -9.55 -3.26 6.58
CA GLN A 31 -9.55 -4.25 5.52
C GLN A 31 -8.61 -5.38 5.93
N PRO A 32 -9.09 -6.62 6.13
CA PRO A 32 -8.22 -7.72 6.54
C PRO A 32 -7.05 -7.92 5.57
N LEU A 33 -5.83 -7.77 6.09
CA LEU A 33 -4.58 -7.90 5.36
C LEU A 33 -3.84 -9.19 5.74
N GLN A 34 -3.27 -9.89 4.76
CA GLN A 34 -2.24 -10.89 5.04
C GLN A 34 -0.91 -10.17 5.24
N LEU A 35 -0.55 -9.94 6.50
CA LEU A 35 0.69 -9.27 6.88
C LEU A 35 1.87 -10.23 6.72
N PHE A 36 2.99 -9.70 6.25
CA PHE A 36 4.27 -10.39 6.23
C PHE A 36 5.38 -9.46 6.71
N ARG A 37 6.51 -10.08 7.04
CA ARG A 37 7.74 -9.39 7.42
C ARG A 37 8.82 -9.67 6.40
N ALA A 38 9.51 -8.63 5.96
CA ALA A 38 10.61 -8.73 5.01
C ALA A 38 11.65 -7.63 5.26
N GLN A 39 12.74 -7.68 4.51
CA GLN A 39 13.84 -6.71 4.58
C GLN A 39 14.17 -6.25 3.17
N ASP A 40 14.38 -4.94 2.99
CA ASP A 40 14.94 -4.37 1.77
C ASP A 40 16.28 -3.67 2.07
N ASP A 41 16.77 -2.87 1.13
CA ASP A 41 18.01 -2.12 1.24
C ASP A 41 17.94 -0.96 2.25
N LEU A 42 16.73 -0.51 2.62
CA LEU A 42 16.53 0.55 3.61
C LEU A 42 16.50 -0.03 5.02
N ASP A 43 15.57 -0.97 5.28
CA ASP A 43 15.37 -1.56 6.61
C ASP A 43 14.49 -2.83 6.55
N TRP A 44 14.22 -3.42 7.71
CA TRP A 44 13.09 -4.30 7.88
C TRP A 44 11.76 -3.54 7.77
N PHE A 45 10.77 -4.19 7.17
CA PHE A 45 9.43 -3.64 7.03
C PHE A 45 8.34 -4.70 7.22
N THR A 46 7.19 -4.23 7.72
CA THR A 46 5.95 -5.01 7.70
C THR A 46 5.17 -4.61 6.47
N GLY A 47 4.73 -5.60 5.69
CA GLY A 47 4.04 -5.38 4.43
C GLY A 47 2.76 -6.18 4.28
N ALA A 48 1.98 -5.81 3.27
CA ALA A 48 0.82 -6.57 2.82
C ALA A 48 0.69 -6.43 1.29
N LEU A 49 0.21 -7.50 0.64
CA LEU A 49 -0.10 -7.50 -0.79
C LEU A 49 -1.59 -7.71 -1.00
N LEU A 50 -2.16 -6.92 -1.91
CA LEU A 50 -3.55 -7.02 -2.34
C LEU A 50 -3.59 -7.07 -3.87
N ASP A 51 -4.44 -7.90 -4.46
CA ASP A 51 -4.72 -7.86 -5.91
C ASP A 51 -5.98 -7.01 -6.12
N ALA A 52 -5.82 -5.82 -6.68
CA ALA A 52 -6.93 -4.90 -6.96
C ALA A 52 -7.34 -5.05 -8.44
N PRO A 53 -8.56 -5.52 -8.76
CA PRO A 53 -8.94 -5.85 -10.14
C PRO A 53 -8.73 -4.72 -11.16
N SER A 54 -8.90 -3.46 -10.75
CA SER A 54 -8.76 -2.27 -11.60
C SER A 54 -7.37 -1.62 -11.58
N LEU A 55 -6.49 -2.04 -10.68
CA LEU A 55 -5.18 -1.42 -10.43
C LEU A 55 -4.01 -2.40 -10.54
N GLY A 56 -4.29 -3.70 -10.51
CA GLY A 56 -3.28 -4.73 -10.35
C GLY A 56 -2.79 -4.83 -8.90
N PRO A 57 -1.55 -5.28 -8.68
CA PRO A 57 -1.00 -5.50 -7.35
C PRO A 57 -0.80 -4.18 -6.59
N LEU A 58 -1.30 -4.14 -5.37
CA LEU A 58 -1.11 -3.07 -4.39
C LEU A 58 -0.24 -3.60 -3.25
N LEU A 59 0.89 -2.95 -3.02
CA LEU A 59 1.81 -3.25 -1.94
C LEU A 59 1.73 -2.16 -0.87
N LEU A 60 1.53 -2.57 0.38
CA LEU A 60 1.64 -1.72 1.54
C LEU A 60 2.96 -2.03 2.24
N MET A 61 3.70 -1.00 2.64
CA MET A 61 4.94 -1.16 3.40
C MET A 61 5.04 -0.14 4.52
N ARG A 62 5.47 -0.60 5.68
CA ARG A 62 5.87 0.25 6.81
C ARG A 62 7.23 -0.22 7.30
N HIS A 63 8.26 0.58 7.05
CA HIS A 63 9.61 0.37 7.57
C HIS A 63 9.69 0.72 9.05
N ASP A 64 10.50 -0.02 9.81
CA ASP A 64 10.68 0.20 11.25
C ASP A 64 11.42 1.51 11.54
N GLY A 65 12.46 1.78 10.76
CA GLY A 65 13.28 2.98 10.88
C GLY A 65 12.68 4.24 10.27
N ASN A 66 11.47 4.20 9.70
CA ASN A 66 10.82 5.40 9.20
C ASN A 66 10.50 6.35 10.39
N PRO A 67 11.13 7.53 10.49
CA PRO A 67 11.00 8.41 11.67
C PRO A 67 9.58 8.96 11.84
N ASP A 68 8.84 9.08 10.74
CA ASP A 68 7.45 9.54 10.74
C ASP A 68 6.46 8.37 10.93
N GLY A 69 6.96 7.13 10.93
CA GLY A 69 6.16 5.93 11.09
C GLY A 69 5.02 5.85 10.07
N LEU A 70 5.33 6.10 8.79
CA LEU A 70 4.32 6.09 7.73
C LEU A 70 4.17 4.70 7.10
N THR A 71 2.95 4.39 6.69
CA THR A 71 2.66 3.25 5.81
C THR A 71 2.48 3.77 4.39
N THR A 72 3.31 3.29 3.48
CA THR A 72 3.34 3.72 2.07
C THR A 72 2.64 2.69 1.19
N PHE A 73 1.93 3.18 0.18
CA PHE A 73 1.15 2.39 -0.77
C PHE A 73 1.78 2.47 -2.15
N TYR A 74 2.16 1.32 -2.70
CA TYR A 74 2.86 1.16 -3.96
C TYR A 74 1.99 0.40 -4.97
N VAL A 75 2.01 0.86 -6.21
CA VAL A 75 1.40 0.20 -7.37
C VAL A 75 2.43 0.11 -8.50
N ASP A 76 2.11 -0.61 -9.58
CA ASP A 76 2.94 -0.60 -10.79
C ASP A 76 3.08 0.83 -11.36
N ALA A 77 4.27 1.19 -11.82
CA ALA A 77 4.57 2.56 -12.27
C ALA A 77 3.70 3.05 -13.44
N LEU A 78 3.12 2.12 -14.22
CA LEU A 78 2.22 2.41 -15.34
C LEU A 78 0.76 2.61 -14.92
N CYS A 79 0.43 2.44 -13.63
CA CYS A 79 -0.92 2.66 -13.13
C CYS A 79 -1.30 4.14 -13.12
N ASP A 80 -2.59 4.42 -13.31
CA ASP A 80 -3.14 5.76 -13.09
C ASP A 80 -3.08 6.10 -11.60
N VAL A 81 -2.18 7.03 -11.25
CA VAL A 81 -1.93 7.48 -9.88
C VAL A 81 -3.18 8.03 -9.21
N LYS A 82 -4.03 8.77 -9.95
CA LYS A 82 -5.25 9.36 -9.39
C LYS A 82 -6.26 8.27 -9.05
N ALA A 83 -6.44 7.32 -9.96
CA ALA A 83 -7.30 6.17 -9.72
C ALA A 83 -6.78 5.30 -8.56
N ALA A 84 -5.46 5.12 -8.47
CA ALA A 84 -4.81 4.39 -7.38
C ALA A 84 -5.05 5.06 -6.02
N GLN A 85 -4.84 6.37 -5.93
CA GLN A 85 -5.10 7.14 -4.72
C GLN A 85 -6.57 7.04 -4.30
N ALA A 86 -7.50 7.25 -5.24
CA ALA A 86 -8.93 7.16 -4.95
C ALA A 86 -9.34 5.76 -4.47
N PHE A 87 -8.83 4.71 -5.10
CA PHE A 87 -9.07 3.33 -4.68
C PHE A 87 -8.52 3.02 -3.29
N VAL A 88 -7.29 3.45 -2.99
CA VAL A 88 -6.68 3.24 -1.66
C VAL A 88 -7.48 3.98 -0.59
N MET A 89 -7.88 5.23 -0.86
CA MET A 89 -8.68 6.02 0.06
C MET A 89 -10.05 5.36 0.33
N ASP A 90 -10.71 4.85 -0.69
CA ASP A 90 -11.98 4.15 -0.55
C ASP A 90 -11.82 2.80 0.19
N LEU A 91 -10.86 1.98 -0.22
CA LEU A 91 -10.60 0.65 0.34
C LEU A 91 -10.34 0.68 1.85
N PHE A 92 -9.59 1.68 2.33
CA PHE A 92 -9.24 1.82 3.74
C PHE A 92 -10.04 2.93 4.44
N CYS A 93 -11.07 3.48 3.79
CA CYS A 93 -11.87 4.60 4.27
C CYS A 93 -10.99 5.73 4.86
N LEU A 94 -9.89 6.08 4.17
CA LEU A 94 -8.92 7.06 4.66
C LEU A 94 -9.52 8.46 4.68
N ARG A 95 -9.21 9.21 5.73
CA ARG A 95 -9.62 10.61 5.89
C ARG A 95 -8.43 11.52 5.64
N ASP A 96 -8.67 12.76 5.22
CA ASP A 96 -7.61 13.73 4.91
C ASP A 96 -6.56 13.89 6.02
N GLY A 97 -6.98 13.88 7.30
CA GLY A 97 -6.05 13.99 8.44
C GLY A 97 -5.12 12.79 8.63
N GLU A 98 -5.47 11.65 8.05
CA GLU A 98 -4.73 10.38 8.12
C GLU A 98 -3.69 10.27 7.00
N ILE A 99 -3.83 11.08 5.94
CA ILE A 99 -2.90 11.11 4.82
C ILE A 99 -1.71 11.99 5.20
N ALA A 100 -0.50 11.45 5.10
CA ALA A 100 0.73 12.22 5.31
C ALA A 100 1.11 12.98 4.04
N TRP A 101 1.01 12.31 2.89
CA TRP A 101 1.18 12.92 1.58
C TRP A 101 0.54 12.02 0.50
N ALA A 102 0.26 12.62 -0.66
CA ALA A 102 -0.17 11.94 -1.87
C ALA A 102 0.69 12.43 -3.05
N LEU A 103 1.07 11.53 -3.95
CA LEU A 103 1.87 11.87 -5.13
C LEU A 103 1.13 12.92 -5.98
N ALA A 104 1.76 14.08 -6.18
CA ALA A 104 1.19 15.14 -6.98
C ALA A 104 1.14 14.74 -8.46
N LEU A 105 -0.02 14.88 -9.08
CA LEU A 105 -0.19 14.73 -10.52
C LEU A 105 0.40 15.97 -11.20
N ARG A 106 1.30 15.77 -12.17
CA ARG A 106 1.80 16.84 -13.04
C ARG A 106 0.90 17.05 -14.24
#